data_AF-A0A9X3W3E3-F1
#
_entry.id   AF-A0A9X3W3E3-F1
#
_cell.length_a   1.000
_cell.length_b   1.000
_cell.length_c   1.000
_cell.angle_alpha   90.00
_cell.angle_beta   90.00
_cell.angle_gamma   90.00
#
_symmetry.space_group_name_H-M   'P 1'
#
loop_
_entity.id
_entity.type
_entity.pdbx_description
1 polymer ?
#
loop_
_entity_poly.entity_id
_entity_poly.type
_entity_poly.pdbx_seq_one_letter_code
_entity_poly.pdbx_strand_id
1 'polypeptide(L)'
;MSDIKYPKTELFVVLGTKVYPLYTTADPEFVHDVLTRVEGRERLLSFEVAIKKHHSGGLWYPGCDEDPFWTNWTVQKRAIKSYLELPKPKVNIDYGYEEEDF
;
A
#
# COMPACT_ATOMS: atom_id res chain seq x y z
N MET A 1 -11.33 -8.44 18.74
CA MET A 1 -9.88 -8.37 18.48
C MET A 1 -9.68 -7.09 17.71
N SER A 2 -8.80 -6.20 18.18
CA SER A 2 -8.50 -4.96 17.48
C SER A 2 -7.85 -5.31 16.14
N ASP A 3 -8.45 -4.86 15.03
CA ASP A 3 -7.91 -5.06 13.69
C ASP A 3 -6.69 -4.16 13.52
N ILE A 4 -5.50 -4.71 13.79
CA ILE A 4 -4.23 -4.00 13.65
C ILE A 4 -4.06 -3.55 12.19
N LYS A 5 -3.89 -2.25 11.95
CA LYS A 5 -3.65 -1.71 10.60
C LYS A 5 -2.17 -1.81 10.27
N TYR A 6 -1.82 -2.61 9.28
CA TYR A 6 -0.45 -2.76 8.79
C TYR A 6 -0.41 -3.05 7.29
N PRO A 7 0.71 -2.79 6.60
CA PRO A 7 0.84 -3.13 5.19
C PRO A 7 0.93 -4.65 5.00
N LYS A 8 0.03 -5.20 4.20
CA LYS A 8 -0.05 -6.63 3.89
C LYS A 8 0.57 -6.98 2.54
N THR A 9 0.57 -6.03 1.61
CA THR A 9 1.08 -6.24 0.25
C THR A 9 1.97 -5.07 -0.17
N GLU A 10 3.09 -5.37 -0.83
CA GLU A 10 3.92 -4.40 -1.55
C GLU A 10 3.59 -4.48 -3.04
N LEU A 11 3.23 -3.35 -3.66
CA LEU A 11 2.94 -3.21 -5.09
C LEU A 11 4.12 -2.57 -5.80
N PHE A 12 4.56 -3.15 -6.91
CA PHE A 12 5.60 -2.56 -7.76
C PHE A 12 4.96 -1.84 -8.95
N VAL A 13 5.01 -0.51 -8.90
CA VAL A 13 4.31 0.37 -9.85
C VAL A 13 5.28 1.09 -10.74
N VAL A 14 5.05 1.05 -12.05
CA VAL A 14 5.79 1.84 -13.04
C VAL A 14 5.14 3.21 -13.20
N LEU A 15 5.86 4.28 -12.86
CA LEU A 15 5.49 5.66 -13.17
C LEU A 15 6.61 6.28 -14.03
N GLY A 16 6.30 6.56 -15.30
CA GLY A 16 7.30 6.97 -16.28
C GLY A 16 8.33 5.86 -16.52
N THR A 17 9.60 6.14 -16.23
CA THR A 17 10.72 5.19 -16.40
C THR A 17 11.16 4.51 -15.11
N LYS A 18 10.48 4.77 -13.99
CA LYS A 18 10.88 4.30 -12.66
C LYS A 18 9.84 3.33 -12.08
N VAL A 19 10.33 2.36 -11.30
CA VAL A 19 9.50 1.45 -10.50
C VAL A 19 9.50 1.96 -9.07
N TYR A 20 8.32 2.03 -8.46
CA TYR A 20 8.12 2.49 -7.10
C TYR A 20 7.41 1.41 -6.28
N PRO A 21 7.96 1.03 -5.11
CA PRO A 21 7.25 0.18 -4.17
C PRO A 21 6.19 0.98 -3.41
N LEU A 22 4.97 0.46 -3.33
CA LEU A 22 3.87 1.00 -2.53
C LEU A 22 3.38 -0.06 -1.56
N TYR A 23 3.25 0.30 -0.29
CA TYR A 23 2.81 -0.60 0.76
C TYR A 23 1.32 -0.36 1.03
N THR A 24 0.49 -1.40 0.88
CA THR A 24 -0.98 -1.31 1.01
C THR A 24 -1.52 -2.24 2.09
N THR A 25 -2.64 -1.86 2.70
CA THR A 25 -3.44 -2.70 3.60
C THR A 25 -4.22 -3.82 2.88
N ALA A 26 -4.27 -3.79 1.54
CA ALA A 26 -4.98 -4.78 0.74
C ALA A 26 -4.35 -6.18 0.84
N ASP A 27 -5.20 -7.20 0.97
CA ASP A 27 -4.76 -8.59 1.06
C ASP A 27 -4.16 -9.09 -0.26
N PRO A 28 -3.10 -9.91 -0.23
CA PRO A 28 -2.44 -10.42 -1.43
C PRO A 28 -3.37 -11.17 -2.39
N GLU A 29 -4.34 -11.92 -1.85
CA GLU A 29 -5.35 -12.64 -2.63
C GLU A 29 -6.26 -11.68 -3.41
N PHE A 30 -6.71 -10.60 -2.76
CA PHE A 30 -7.49 -9.56 -3.42
C PHE A 30 -6.68 -8.88 -4.54
N VAL A 31 -5.40 -8.56 -4.26
CA VAL A 31 -4.51 -7.98 -5.26
C VAL A 31 -4.32 -8.94 -6.44
N HIS A 32 -4.09 -10.22 -6.17
CA HIS A 32 -3.97 -11.27 -7.19
C HIS A 32 -5.19 -11.27 -8.11
N ASP A 33 -6.39 -11.41 -7.54
CA ASP A 33 -7.64 -11.50 -8.28
C ASP A 33 -7.89 -10.27 -9.15
N VAL A 34 -7.63 -9.08 -8.61
CA VAL A 34 -7.83 -7.84 -9.35
C VAL A 34 -6.84 -7.73 -10.50
N LEU A 35 -5.59 -8.17 -10.32
CA LEU A 35 -4.55 -8.09 -11.35
C LEU A 35 -4.67 -9.19 -12.42
N THR A 36 -5.12 -10.40 -12.09
CA THR A 36 -5.21 -11.52 -13.04
C THR A 36 -6.46 -11.52 -13.91
N ARG A 37 -7.53 -10.82 -13.52
CA ARG A 37 -8.72 -10.65 -14.36
C ARG A 37 -8.35 -10.09 -15.74
N VAL A 38 -8.71 -10.79 -16.81
CA VAL A 38 -8.27 -10.44 -18.19
C VAL A 38 -8.84 -9.08 -18.63
N GLU A 39 -10.05 -8.75 -18.18
CA GLU A 39 -10.74 -7.51 -18.55
C GLU A 39 -10.21 -6.28 -17.80
N GLY A 40 -10.21 -5.13 -18.49
CA GLY A 40 -9.96 -3.84 -17.87
C GLY A 40 -8.48 -3.55 -17.55
N ARG A 41 -7.54 -3.80 -18.47
CA ARG A 41 -6.12 -3.39 -18.28
C ARG A 41 -5.94 -1.88 -18.03
N GLU A 42 -6.80 -1.06 -18.63
CA GLU A 42 -6.84 0.40 -18.42
C GLU A 42 -7.67 0.82 -17.21
N ARG A 43 -8.29 -0.14 -16.49
CA ARG A 43 -9.13 0.12 -15.32
C ARG A 43 -8.29 0.81 -14.24
N LEU A 44 -8.89 1.82 -13.62
CA LEU A 44 -8.35 2.44 -12.42
C LEU A 44 -8.65 1.57 -11.20
N LEU A 45 -7.62 1.32 -10.41
CA LEU A 45 -7.64 0.62 -9.15
C LEU A 45 -7.22 1.60 -8.07
N SER A 46 -7.92 1.58 -6.94
CA SER A 46 -7.59 2.41 -5.78
C SER A 46 -7.18 1.50 -4.63
N PHE A 47 -6.04 1.83 -4.02
CA PHE A 47 -5.49 1.12 -2.87
C PHE A 47 -5.24 2.13 -1.76
N GLU A 48 -5.57 1.78 -0.52
CA GLU A 48 -5.07 2.51 0.63
C GLU A 48 -3.59 2.18 0.80
N VAL A 49 -2.72 3.18 0.68
CA VAL A 49 -1.26 3.04 0.71
C VAL A 49 -0.63 3.90 1.79
N ALA A 50 0.48 3.42 2.33
CA ALA A 50 1.30 4.14 3.29
C ALA A 50 2.22 5.15 2.58
N ILE A 51 2.19 6.40 3.03
CA ILE A 51 3.11 7.48 2.61
C ILE A 51 3.73 8.15 3.83
N LYS A 52 4.84 8.85 3.64
CA LYS A 52 5.50 9.59 4.71
C LYS A 52 4.64 10.79 5.12
N LYS A 53 4.45 11.01 6.43
CA LYS A 53 3.73 12.19 6.96
C LYS A 53 4.48 13.48 6.62
N HIS A 54 5.81 13.43 6.69
CA HIS A 54 6.69 14.53 6.34
C HIS A 54 7.31 14.26 4.96
N HIS A 55 7.60 15.32 4.18
CA HIS A 55 8.11 15.25 2.79
C HIS A 55 7.07 15.03 1.67
N SER A 56 5.94 15.72 1.73
CA SER A 56 5.06 15.95 0.56
C SER A 56 4.61 14.66 -0.17
N GLY A 57 4.33 13.59 0.57
CA GLY A 57 3.84 12.33 -0.01
C GLY A 57 4.93 11.42 -0.59
N GLY A 58 6.15 11.48 -0.05
CA GLY A 58 7.17 10.47 -0.30
C GLY A 58 6.70 9.05 0.06
N LEU A 59 7.29 8.05 -0.59
CA LEU A 59 6.98 6.64 -0.31
C LEU A 59 7.45 6.26 1.09
N TRP A 60 6.55 5.71 1.88
CA TRP A 60 6.90 5.13 3.17
C TRP A 60 7.42 3.71 2.99
N TYR A 61 8.26 3.22 3.90
CA TYR A 61 8.74 1.84 3.91
C TYR A 61 8.73 1.28 5.34
N PRO A 62 8.46 -0.03 5.52
CA PRO A 62 8.58 -0.68 6.82
C PRO A 62 9.97 -0.50 7.41
N GLY A 63 10.03 -0.02 8.66
CA GLY A 63 11.30 0.30 9.34
C GLY A 63 11.79 1.74 9.14
N CYS A 64 10.98 2.61 8.51
CA CYS A 64 11.09 4.05 8.70
C CYS A 64 11.01 4.41 10.19
N ASP A 65 11.81 5.39 10.65
CA ASP A 65 11.70 6.00 11.99
C ASP A 65 10.46 6.92 12.13
N GLU A 66 9.48 6.80 11.23
CA GLU A 66 8.25 7.62 11.21
C GLU A 66 7.03 6.73 10.95
N ASP A 67 5.91 7.06 11.58
CA ASP A 67 4.63 6.41 11.32
C ASP A 67 4.10 6.77 9.93
N PRO A 68 3.46 5.83 9.20
CA PRO A 68 2.88 6.12 7.92
C PRO A 68 1.61 6.97 8.05
N PHE A 69 1.40 7.84 7.08
CA PHE A 69 0.08 8.39 6.79
C PHE A 69 -0.58 7.52 5.71
N TRP A 70 -1.83 7.12 5.94
CA TRP A 70 -2.58 6.29 4.99
C TRP A 70 -3.40 7.17 4.05
N THR A 71 -3.22 6.97 2.75
CA THR A 71 -3.97 7.71 1.73
C THR A 71 -4.47 6.77 0.64
N ASN A 72 -5.57 7.14 -0.01
CA ASN A 72 -6.02 6.45 -1.21
C ASN A 72 -5.14 6.86 -2.39
N TRP A 73 -4.57 5.87 -3.06
CA TRP A 73 -3.83 6.06 -4.30
C TRP A 73 -4.50 5.31 -5.44
N THR A 74 -4.74 6.02 -6.54
CA THR A 74 -5.45 5.49 -7.71
C THR A 74 -4.51 5.35 -8.89
N VAL A 75 -4.51 4.19 -9.53
CA VAL A 75 -3.65 3.89 -10.68
C VAL A 75 -4.33 3.02 -11.71
N GLN A 76 -3.88 3.13 -12.95
CA GLN A 76 -4.19 2.15 -13.96
C GLN A 76 -3.60 0.78 -13.60
N LYS A 77 -4.41 -0.27 -13.70
CA LYS A 77 -4.02 -1.66 -13.47
C LYS A 77 -2.71 -2.04 -14.17
N ARG A 78 -2.51 -1.63 -15.44
CA ARG A 78 -1.29 -1.93 -16.22
C ARG A 78 0.01 -1.37 -15.65
N ALA A 79 -0.07 -0.38 -14.76
CA ALA A 79 1.10 0.22 -14.14
C ALA A 79 1.66 -0.68 -13.03
N ILE A 80 0.84 -1.54 -12.44
CA ILE A 80 1.28 -2.52 -11.44
C ILE A 80 1.88 -3.72 -12.19
N LYS A 81 3.17 -3.97 -11.99
CA LYS A 81 3.92 -5.03 -12.70
C LYS A 81 4.03 -6.32 -11.90
N SER A 82 4.09 -6.19 -10.58
CA SER A 82 4.17 -7.32 -9.65
C SER A 82 3.72 -6.84 -8.28
N TYR A 83 3.53 -7.80 -7.38
CA TYR A 83 3.28 -7.56 -5.98
C TYR A 83 3.96 -8.63 -5.13
N LEU A 84 4.17 -8.33 -3.85
CA LEU A 84 4.78 -9.22 -2.85
C LEU A 84 3.90 -9.25 -1.60
N GLU A 85 3.66 -10.44 -1.06
CA GLU A 85 3.04 -10.60 0.26
C GLU A 85 4.05 -10.23 1.35
N LEU A 86 3.61 -9.39 2.29
CA LEU A 86 4.42 -8.98 3.44
C LEU A 86 4.10 -9.86 4.65
N PRO A 87 5.12 -10.25 5.43
CA PRO A 87 4.89 -11.03 6.63
C PRO A 87 4.08 -10.22 7.65
N LYS A 88 3.20 -10.89 8.37
CA LYS A 88 2.53 -10.28 9.52
C LYS A 88 3.58 -9.78 10.53
N PRO A 89 3.44 -8.56 11.08
CA PRO A 89 4.32 -8.07 12.12
C PRO A 89 4.42 -9.07 13.28
N LYS A 90 5.65 -9.34 13.75
CA LYS A 90 5.90 -10.23 14.91
C LYS A 90 5.58 -9.57 16.25
N VAL A 91 5.32 -8.27 16.22
CA VAL A 91 4.96 -7.41 17.35
C VAL A 91 3.66 -6.71 16.99
N ASN A 92 2.80 -6.43 17.98
CA ASN A 92 1.53 -5.73 17.77
C ASN A 92 1.78 -4.24 17.46
N ILE A 93 2.23 -3.94 16.23
CA ILE A 93 2.36 -2.58 15.72
C ILE A 93 1.11 -2.26 14.94
N ASP A 94 0.30 -1.35 15.48
CA ASP A 94 -0.83 -0.77 14.78
C ASP A 94 -0.41 0.58 14.20
N TYR A 95 -0.39 0.66 12.86
CA TYR A 95 -0.11 1.89 12.14
C TYR A 95 -1.38 2.72 11.87
N GLY A 96 -2.52 2.35 12.45
CA GLY A 96 -3.83 2.98 12.27
C GLY A 96 -4.07 4.17 13.18
N TYR A 97 -3.16 5.15 13.18
CA TYR A 97 -3.25 6.34 14.04
C TYR A 97 -4.62 7.04 13.92
N GLU A 98 -5.36 7.11 15.03
CA GLU A 98 -6.53 7.98 15.23
C GLU A 98 -6.10 9.19 16.06
N GLU A 99 -6.22 10.36 15.45
CA GLU A 99 -5.80 11.67 15.99
C GLU A 99 -6.95 12.30 16.83
N GLU A 100 -7.50 11.56 17.80
CA GLU A 100 -8.35 12.14 18.86
C GLU A 100 -7.51 12.44 20.12
N ASP A 101 -6.45 13.23 19.97
CA ASP A 101 -5.70 13.83 21.09
C ASP A 101 -5.27 15.26 20.68
N PHE A 102 -6.26 16.14 20.47
CA PHE A 102 -6.10 17.60 20.41
C PHE A 102 -6.75 18.27 21.62
#